data_AF-A0A2D6DMI1-F1
#
_entry.id   AF-A0A2D6DMI1-F1
#
_cell.length_a   1.000
_cell.length_b   1.000
_cell.length_c   1.000
_cell.angle_alpha   90.00
_cell.angle_beta   90.00
_cell.angle_gamma   90.00
#
_symmetry.space_group_name_H-M   'P 1'
#
loop_
_entity.id
_entity.type
_entity.pdbx_description
1 polymer ?
#
loop_
_entity_poly.entity_id
_entity_poly.type
_entity_poly.pdbx_seq_one_letter_code
_entity_poly.pdbx_strand_id
1 'polypeptide(L)'
;VVLDFKSMYPSIMISNNICSTTLVRDGSEDDSHSVSPVTNTRYISKEERLGLVPQLLQGLMDSRDRHKAALEKANEEGDDAEAFLQDQLQYAVKILMNSFYGVFASNFYRFTHPSLGASITEWARHNIKEIISKVEDDGDEVVYSDTDSIFVIAPTEGAPMNKPPGGVELEGWEKARTSTLEFGQSLAERFTREGAELEFETALSSFFSHGAKKRYVGRVVWPREEMLIRGYEVRRTDSFQLLSETMTQMFEMILDGNEIGAVDMTKSVIDRVKAGEVEASQLIISRSCKGKWNSKKEEWDFSVYKNENGLPYVRAAKQRIAAGLQFTPGMKVGYIVTEPDENEKKLGVKAWLVDEIGGDPPEYDREYYAKRLAKSLGRVTEAFGWDEKNLLKGNRQSNLFDF
;
A
#
# COMPACT_ATOMS: atom_id res chain seq x y z
N VAL A 1 5.39 9.17 -14.77
CA VAL A 1 4.65 8.01 -15.31
C VAL A 1 4.92 6.79 -14.45
N VAL A 2 3.91 5.93 -14.26
CA VAL A 2 4.04 4.62 -13.61
C VAL A 2 3.74 3.54 -14.64
N LEU A 3 4.69 2.62 -14.83
CA LEU A 3 4.55 1.42 -15.65
C LEU A 3 4.52 0.21 -14.72
N ASP A 4 3.57 -0.69 -14.93
CA ASP A 4 3.41 -1.93 -14.13
C ASP A 4 3.49 -3.16 -15.03
N PHE A 5 4.07 -4.26 -14.55
CA PHE A 5 4.09 -5.50 -15.33
C PHE A 5 2.73 -6.18 -15.30
N LYS A 6 2.19 -6.52 -16.48
CA LYS A 6 0.98 -7.35 -16.59
C LYS A 6 1.27 -8.73 -15.98
N SER A 7 0.70 -8.97 -14.80
CA SER A 7 0.78 -10.27 -14.11
C SER A 7 2.21 -10.82 -14.03
N MET A 8 3.17 -10.02 -13.56
CA MET A 8 4.62 -10.30 -13.63
C MET A 8 5.00 -11.75 -13.25
N TYR A 9 4.60 -12.23 -12.07
CA TYR A 9 4.97 -13.57 -11.61
C TYR A 9 4.36 -14.69 -12.46
N PRO A 10 3.05 -14.68 -12.79
CA PRO A 10 2.49 -15.56 -13.80
C PRO A 10 3.26 -15.57 -15.12
N SER A 11 3.57 -14.40 -15.68
CA SER A 11 4.29 -14.26 -16.95
C SER A 11 5.68 -14.88 -16.89
N ILE A 12 6.42 -14.65 -15.79
CA ILE A 12 7.73 -15.27 -15.54
C ILE A 12 7.64 -16.79 -15.45
N MET A 13 6.62 -17.31 -14.76
CA MET A 13 6.42 -18.75 -14.64
C MET A 13 6.16 -19.39 -16.01
N ILE A 14 5.35 -18.73 -16.85
CA ILE A 14 5.06 -19.18 -18.21
C ILE A 14 6.31 -19.08 -19.08
N SER A 15 6.95 -17.91 -19.17
CA SER A 15 8.07 -17.65 -20.08
C SER A 15 9.26 -18.59 -19.80
N ASN A 16 9.57 -18.82 -18.53
CA ASN A 16 10.71 -19.62 -18.10
C ASN A 16 10.35 -21.07 -17.77
N ASN A 17 9.13 -21.51 -18.10
CA ASN A 17 8.61 -22.87 -17.85
C ASN A 17 8.79 -23.34 -16.39
N ILE A 18 8.64 -22.44 -15.41
CA ILE A 18 8.90 -22.71 -14.00
C ILE A 18 7.80 -23.61 -13.43
N CYS A 19 8.14 -24.88 -13.20
CA CYS A 19 7.24 -25.85 -12.59
C CYS A 19 8.01 -26.97 -11.88
N SER A 20 7.40 -27.60 -10.87
CA SER A 20 8.00 -28.78 -10.23
C SER A 20 8.14 -29.95 -11.21
N THR A 21 7.23 -30.03 -12.19
CA THR A 21 7.27 -31.06 -13.24
C THR A 21 8.35 -30.83 -14.28
N THR A 22 8.90 -29.61 -14.39
CA THR A 22 9.96 -29.26 -15.36
C THR A 22 11.29 -28.98 -14.66
N LEU A 23 11.33 -28.96 -13.33
CA LEU A 23 12.55 -28.80 -12.55
C LEU A 23 13.52 -29.95 -12.82
N VAL A 24 14.73 -29.58 -13.26
CA VAL A 24 15.85 -30.49 -13.46
C VAL A 24 16.45 -30.87 -12.11
N ARG A 25 16.56 -32.17 -11.81
CA ARG A 25 16.99 -32.69 -10.49
C ARG A 25 18.23 -33.56 -10.55
N ASP A 26 18.55 -34.07 -11.73
CA ASP A 26 19.70 -34.93 -11.98
C ASP A 26 20.98 -34.14 -12.25
N GLY A 27 20.88 -32.80 -12.32
CA GLY A 27 22.00 -31.92 -12.63
C GLY A 27 22.36 -31.89 -14.11
N SER A 28 21.49 -32.38 -15.00
CA SER A 28 21.70 -32.28 -16.45
C SER A 28 21.84 -30.82 -16.88
N GLU A 29 22.86 -30.58 -17.71
CA GLU A 29 23.10 -29.30 -18.35
C GLU A 29 22.77 -29.43 -19.81
N ASP A 30 21.71 -28.74 -20.23
CA ASP A 30 21.29 -28.60 -21.61
C ASP A 30 21.10 -27.10 -21.86
N ASP A 31 21.65 -26.60 -22.96
CA ASP A 31 21.61 -25.18 -23.31
C ASP A 31 20.19 -24.69 -23.64
N SER A 32 19.26 -25.60 -23.94
CA SER A 32 17.84 -25.29 -24.12
C SER A 32 17.09 -25.07 -22.81
N HIS A 33 17.67 -25.48 -21.67
CA HIS A 33 17.04 -25.30 -20.36
C HIS A 33 16.99 -23.83 -19.96
N SER A 34 15.86 -23.43 -19.38
CA SER A 34 15.74 -22.13 -18.70
C SER A 34 16.53 -22.17 -17.40
N VAL A 35 17.34 -21.14 -17.14
CA VAL A 35 18.25 -21.07 -15.99
C VAL A 35 17.93 -19.83 -15.16
N SER A 36 17.64 -20.02 -13.87
CA SER A 36 17.39 -18.90 -12.95
C SER A 36 18.66 -18.01 -12.80
N PRO A 37 18.54 -16.68 -12.81
CA PRO A 37 19.70 -15.78 -12.89
C PRO A 37 20.73 -15.86 -11.75
N VAL A 38 20.37 -16.31 -10.55
CA VAL A 38 21.26 -16.29 -9.38
C VAL A 38 21.56 -17.70 -8.88
N THR A 39 20.54 -18.54 -8.72
CA THR A 39 20.72 -19.90 -8.17
C THR A 39 21.08 -20.94 -9.21
N ASN A 40 21.07 -20.59 -10.50
CA ASN A 40 21.26 -21.52 -11.62
C ASN A 40 20.34 -22.75 -11.58
N THR A 41 19.17 -22.63 -10.95
CA THR A 41 18.10 -23.63 -11.00
C THR A 41 17.65 -23.78 -12.45
N ARG A 42 17.62 -25.02 -12.94
CA ARG A 42 17.30 -25.33 -14.35
C ARG A 42 15.89 -25.88 -14.50
N TYR A 43 15.22 -25.46 -15.56
CA TYR A 43 13.91 -25.95 -15.98
C TYR A 43 13.98 -26.44 -17.43
N ILE A 44 13.41 -27.62 -17.69
CA ILE A 44 13.34 -28.20 -19.03
C ILE A 44 12.68 -27.22 -20.01
N SER A 45 13.16 -27.19 -21.25
CA SER A 45 12.62 -26.34 -22.30
C SER A 45 11.13 -26.64 -22.57
N LYS A 46 10.39 -25.64 -23.06
CA LYS A 46 8.95 -25.79 -23.36
C LYS A 46 8.72 -26.76 -24.52
N GLU A 47 9.68 -26.83 -25.44
CA GLU A 47 9.67 -27.67 -26.63
C GLU A 47 9.78 -29.16 -26.28
N GLU A 48 10.54 -29.49 -25.23
CA GLU A 48 10.61 -30.85 -24.71
C GLU A 48 9.38 -31.19 -23.84
N ARG A 49 9.04 -30.31 -22.88
CA ARG A 49 7.91 -30.51 -21.99
C ARG A 49 7.38 -29.22 -21.41
N LEU A 50 6.13 -28.90 -21.74
CA LEU A 50 5.39 -27.83 -21.07
C LEU A 50 5.01 -28.23 -19.63
N GLY A 51 5.36 -27.38 -18.66
CA GLY A 51 5.01 -27.58 -17.25
C GLY A 51 3.51 -27.40 -16.98
N LEU A 52 3.00 -28.12 -15.98
CA LEU A 52 1.58 -28.05 -15.59
C LEU A 52 1.17 -26.63 -15.15
N VAL A 53 2.04 -25.97 -14.38
CA VAL A 53 1.77 -24.61 -13.86
C VAL A 53 1.76 -23.58 -14.99
N PRO A 54 2.78 -23.50 -15.87
CA PRO A 54 2.74 -22.69 -17.08
C PRO A 54 1.46 -22.88 -17.91
N GLN A 55 1.06 -24.13 -18.16
CA GLN A 55 -0.15 -24.43 -18.93
C GLN A 55 -1.43 -23.90 -18.26
N LEU A 56 -1.55 -24.10 -16.94
CA LEU A 56 -2.70 -23.59 -16.17
C LEU A 56 -2.74 -22.06 -16.15
N LEU A 57 -1.59 -21.41 -15.95
CA LEU A 57 -1.49 -19.97 -15.91
C LEU A 57 -1.80 -19.35 -17.29
N GLN A 58 -1.39 -19.98 -18.38
CA GLN A 58 -1.77 -19.54 -19.74
C GLN A 58 -3.29 -19.59 -19.91
N GLY A 59 -3.95 -20.69 -19.52
CA GLY A 59 -5.41 -20.77 -19.59
C GLY A 59 -6.11 -19.71 -18.74
N LEU A 60 -5.54 -19.35 -17.59
CA LEU A 60 -6.06 -18.26 -16.75
C LEU A 60 -5.83 -16.88 -17.39
N MET A 61 -4.68 -16.64 -18.02
CA MET A 61 -4.43 -15.41 -18.80
C MET A 61 -5.45 -15.25 -19.92
N ASP A 62 -5.64 -16.30 -20.74
CA ASP A 62 -6.59 -16.29 -21.86
C ASP A 62 -8.03 -16.10 -21.36
N SER A 63 -8.37 -16.63 -20.18
CA SER A 63 -9.68 -16.39 -19.55
C SER A 63 -9.82 -14.94 -19.10
N ARG A 64 -8.77 -14.36 -18.52
CA ARG A 64 -8.78 -12.97 -18.05
C ARG A 64 -8.91 -12.00 -19.20
N ASP A 65 -8.17 -12.21 -20.29
CA ASP A 65 -8.23 -11.36 -21.48
C ASP A 65 -9.62 -11.42 -22.14
N ARG A 66 -10.29 -12.58 -22.15
CA ARG A 66 -11.70 -12.69 -22.55
C ARG A 66 -12.65 -11.86 -21.69
N HIS A 67 -12.48 -11.86 -20.37
CA HIS A 67 -13.30 -11.03 -19.48
C HIS A 67 -13.01 -9.53 -19.65
N LYS A 68 -11.75 -9.13 -19.87
CA LYS A 68 -11.40 -7.73 -20.18
C LYS A 68 -12.07 -7.27 -21.48
N ALA A 69 -11.99 -8.07 -22.55
CA ALA A 69 -12.64 -7.73 -23.82
C ALA A 69 -14.16 -7.66 -23.71
N ALA A 70 -14.77 -8.55 -22.91
CA ALA A 70 -16.21 -8.51 -22.62
C ALA A 70 -16.61 -7.26 -21.80
N LEU A 71 -15.76 -6.85 -20.84
CA LEU A 71 -15.94 -5.62 -20.08
C LEU A 71 -15.89 -4.38 -20.98
N GLU A 72 -14.89 -4.28 -21.87
CA GLU A 72 -14.78 -3.17 -22.82
C GLU A 72 -16.03 -3.08 -23.69
N LYS A 73 -16.46 -4.22 -24.27
CA LYS A 73 -17.68 -4.29 -25.05
C LYS A 73 -18.93 -3.87 -24.26
N ALA A 74 -19.09 -4.34 -23.02
CA ALA A 74 -20.24 -3.97 -22.19
C ALA A 74 -20.28 -2.47 -21.87
N ASN A 75 -19.11 -1.84 -21.64
CA ASN A 75 -19.01 -0.39 -21.46
C ASN A 75 -19.39 0.37 -22.74
N GLU A 76 -18.97 -0.10 -23.91
CA GLU A 76 -19.35 0.48 -25.21
C GLU A 76 -20.87 0.38 -25.47
N GLU A 77 -21.48 -0.73 -25.07
CA GLU A 77 -22.93 -0.98 -25.19
C GLU A 77 -23.76 -0.27 -24.10
N GLY A 78 -23.11 0.28 -23.06
CA GLY A 78 -23.77 0.92 -21.92
C GLY A 78 -24.49 -0.07 -20.98
N ASP A 79 -24.09 -1.34 -20.96
CA ASP A 79 -24.62 -2.36 -20.06
C ASP A 79 -23.82 -2.39 -18.75
N ASP A 80 -24.22 -1.53 -17.81
CA ASP A 80 -23.55 -1.40 -16.51
C ASP A 80 -23.53 -2.70 -15.70
N ALA A 81 -24.56 -3.55 -15.84
CA ALA A 81 -24.66 -4.79 -15.07
C ALA A 81 -23.67 -5.84 -15.58
N GLU A 82 -23.57 -5.98 -16.91
CA GLU A 82 -22.59 -6.86 -17.53
C GLU A 82 -21.16 -6.33 -17.33
N ALA A 83 -20.94 -5.02 -17.47
CA ALA A 83 -19.65 -4.40 -17.20
C ALA A 83 -19.20 -4.69 -15.75
N PHE A 84 -20.07 -4.50 -14.77
CA PHE A 84 -19.76 -4.84 -13.39
C PHE A 84 -19.40 -6.33 -13.22
N LEU A 85 -20.18 -7.24 -13.80
CA LEU A 85 -19.92 -8.68 -13.71
C LEU A 85 -18.56 -9.05 -14.31
N GLN A 86 -18.26 -8.58 -15.52
CA GLN A 86 -17.02 -8.89 -16.22
C GLN A 86 -15.79 -8.30 -15.50
N ASP A 87 -15.94 -7.11 -14.90
CA ASP A 87 -14.90 -6.55 -14.03
C ASP A 87 -14.63 -7.43 -12.80
N GLN A 88 -15.67 -7.93 -12.13
CA GLN A 88 -15.49 -8.84 -10.99
C GLN A 88 -14.85 -10.17 -11.40
N LEU A 89 -15.20 -10.72 -12.58
CA LEU A 89 -14.63 -11.97 -13.08
C LEU A 89 -13.15 -11.81 -13.46
N GLN A 90 -12.77 -10.78 -14.23
CA GLN A 90 -11.36 -10.54 -14.54
C GLN A 90 -10.54 -10.30 -13.26
N TYR A 91 -11.12 -9.64 -12.26
CA TYR A 91 -10.49 -9.38 -10.98
C TYR A 91 -10.29 -10.68 -10.18
N ALA A 92 -11.28 -11.56 -10.13
CA ALA A 92 -11.16 -12.87 -9.49
C ALA A 92 -10.06 -13.72 -10.14
N VAL A 93 -9.98 -13.74 -11.48
CA VAL A 93 -8.91 -14.44 -12.20
C VAL A 93 -7.54 -13.81 -11.91
N LYS A 94 -7.43 -12.48 -11.85
CA LYS A 94 -6.19 -11.77 -11.45
C LYS A 94 -5.72 -12.22 -10.06
N ILE A 95 -6.63 -12.27 -9.08
CA ILE A 95 -6.31 -12.74 -7.71
C ILE A 95 -5.81 -14.18 -7.74
N LEU A 96 -6.50 -15.06 -8.46
CA LEU A 96 -6.14 -16.48 -8.54
C LEU A 96 -4.73 -16.64 -9.15
N MET A 97 -4.44 -15.98 -10.25
CA MET A 97 -3.12 -16.02 -10.89
C MET A 97 -2.01 -15.53 -9.94
N ASN A 98 -2.20 -14.37 -9.31
CA ASN A 98 -1.21 -13.79 -8.40
C ASN A 98 -0.98 -14.62 -7.14
N SER A 99 -1.93 -15.50 -6.78
CA SER A 99 -1.79 -16.40 -5.62
C SER A 99 -0.77 -17.53 -5.83
N PHE A 100 -0.46 -17.93 -7.08
CA PHE A 100 0.44 -19.06 -7.37
C PHE A 100 1.85 -18.85 -6.77
N TYR A 101 2.41 -17.64 -6.93
CA TYR A 101 3.70 -17.31 -6.31
C TYR A 101 3.66 -17.50 -4.78
N GLY A 102 2.61 -16.99 -4.13
CA GLY A 102 2.45 -17.11 -2.67
C GLY A 102 2.35 -18.56 -2.22
N VAL A 103 1.69 -19.42 -3.00
CA VAL A 103 1.61 -20.88 -2.75
C VAL A 103 2.99 -21.53 -2.82
N PHE A 104 3.81 -21.21 -3.83
CA PHE A 104 5.14 -21.79 -3.97
C PHE A 104 6.16 -21.26 -2.95
N ALA A 105 5.97 -20.04 -2.46
CA ALA A 105 6.90 -19.34 -1.57
C ALA A 105 6.60 -19.51 -0.06
N SER A 106 5.44 -20.03 0.32
CA SER A 106 5.03 -20.16 1.73
C SER A 106 5.09 -21.59 2.23
N ASN A 107 5.78 -21.85 3.35
CA ASN A 107 5.92 -23.18 3.96
C ASN A 107 4.60 -23.85 4.42
N PHE A 108 3.49 -23.13 4.38
CA PHE A 108 2.19 -23.65 4.79
C PHE A 108 1.54 -24.58 3.75
N TYR A 109 1.83 -24.39 2.47
CA TYR A 109 1.12 -25.09 1.40
C TYR A 109 1.77 -26.41 1.01
N ARG A 110 0.98 -27.30 0.40
CA ARG A 110 1.47 -28.60 -0.08
C ARG A 110 2.42 -28.50 -1.27
N PHE A 111 2.25 -27.46 -2.10
CA PHE A 111 3.00 -27.28 -3.34
C PHE A 111 4.24 -26.41 -3.20
N THR A 112 4.59 -26.01 -1.97
CA THR A 112 5.75 -25.17 -1.69
C THR A 112 7.03 -25.80 -2.20
N HIS A 113 7.84 -25.00 -2.90
CA HIS A 113 9.14 -25.45 -3.40
C HIS A 113 10.14 -24.29 -3.38
N PRO A 114 11.18 -24.33 -2.54
CA PRO A 114 12.12 -23.21 -2.36
C PRO A 114 12.74 -22.72 -3.68
N SER A 115 13.18 -23.64 -4.54
CA SER A 115 13.81 -23.27 -5.83
C SER A 115 12.85 -22.57 -6.80
N LEU A 116 11.55 -22.90 -6.79
CA LEU A 116 10.58 -22.24 -7.65
C LEU A 116 10.34 -20.81 -7.17
N GLY A 117 10.08 -20.64 -5.87
CA GLY A 117 9.89 -19.31 -5.28
C GLY A 117 11.12 -18.42 -5.48
N ALA A 118 12.32 -18.96 -5.30
CA ALA A 118 13.57 -18.25 -5.56
C ALA A 118 13.69 -17.83 -7.03
N SER A 119 13.56 -18.78 -7.97
CA SER A 119 13.68 -18.55 -9.42
C SER A 119 12.70 -17.48 -9.92
N ILE A 120 11.44 -17.49 -9.45
CA ILE A 120 10.45 -16.47 -9.81
C ILE A 120 10.92 -15.08 -9.38
N THR A 121 11.40 -14.93 -8.14
CA THR A 121 11.88 -13.63 -7.64
C THR A 121 13.19 -13.18 -8.28
N GLU A 122 14.05 -14.12 -8.68
CA GLU A 122 15.29 -13.81 -9.37
C GLU A 122 15.01 -13.26 -10.76
N TRP A 123 14.16 -13.93 -11.54
CA TRP A 123 13.72 -13.45 -12.85
C TRP A 123 12.99 -12.11 -12.76
N ALA A 124 12.12 -11.92 -11.76
CA ALA A 124 11.45 -10.64 -11.55
C ALA A 124 12.44 -9.49 -11.36
N ARG A 125 13.43 -9.67 -10.46
CA ARG A 125 14.47 -8.65 -10.21
C ARG A 125 15.35 -8.44 -11.44
N HIS A 126 15.65 -9.51 -12.19
CA HIS A 126 16.44 -9.43 -13.41
C HIS A 126 15.72 -8.60 -14.47
N ASN A 127 14.45 -8.92 -14.75
CA ASN A 127 13.63 -8.22 -15.75
C ASN A 127 13.46 -6.74 -15.42
N ILE A 128 13.19 -6.41 -14.15
CA ILE A 128 13.08 -5.01 -13.69
C ILE A 128 14.38 -4.26 -13.90
N LYS A 129 15.51 -4.83 -13.46
CA LYS A 129 16.82 -4.17 -13.61
C LYS A 129 17.19 -3.93 -15.07
N GLU A 130 16.90 -4.90 -15.94
CA GLU A 130 17.17 -4.76 -17.36
C GLU A 130 16.32 -3.65 -17.98
N ILE A 131 15.04 -3.56 -17.60
CA ILE A 131 14.15 -2.51 -18.09
C ILE A 131 14.57 -1.13 -17.56
N ILE A 132 14.90 -1.02 -16.28
CA ILE A 132 15.42 0.23 -15.70
C ILE A 132 16.67 0.68 -16.48
N SER A 133 17.64 -0.22 -16.67
CA SER A 133 18.86 0.08 -17.43
C SER A 133 18.54 0.58 -18.84
N LYS A 134 17.60 -0.06 -19.55
CA LYS A 134 17.23 0.34 -20.91
C LYS A 134 16.52 1.69 -20.97
N VAL A 135 15.64 1.98 -20.01
CA VAL A 135 14.98 3.28 -19.88
C VAL A 135 16.02 4.37 -19.60
N GLU A 136 16.96 4.12 -18.69
CA GLU A 136 18.05 5.05 -18.38
C GLU A 136 19.03 5.25 -19.55
N ASP A 137 19.33 4.19 -20.31
CA ASP A 137 20.19 4.25 -21.51
C ASP A 137 19.57 5.14 -22.62
N ASP A 138 18.24 5.25 -22.65
CA ASP A 138 17.51 6.14 -23.56
C ASP A 138 17.45 7.59 -23.07
N GLY A 139 17.99 7.87 -21.87
CA GLY A 139 18.03 9.20 -21.25
C GLY A 139 16.81 9.53 -20.39
N ASP A 140 15.90 8.57 -20.19
CA ASP A 140 14.73 8.75 -19.33
C ASP A 140 15.07 8.40 -17.87
N GLU A 141 14.67 9.25 -16.92
CA GLU A 141 15.04 9.07 -15.51
C GLU A 141 14.03 8.18 -14.75
N VAL A 142 14.52 7.08 -14.17
CA VAL A 142 13.74 6.23 -13.27
C VAL A 142 13.93 6.68 -11.81
N VAL A 143 12.89 7.23 -11.19
CA VAL A 143 12.95 7.77 -9.82
C VAL A 143 12.59 6.78 -8.73
N TYR A 144 11.85 5.72 -9.07
CA TYR A 144 11.39 4.75 -8.10
C TYR A 144 10.99 3.42 -8.75
N SER A 145 11.03 2.35 -7.98
CA SER A 145 10.51 1.04 -8.37
C SER A 145 9.92 0.31 -7.17
N ASP A 146 8.74 -0.28 -7.34
CA ASP A 146 8.09 -1.11 -6.33
C ASP A 146 7.63 -2.44 -6.92
N THR A 147 8.36 -3.51 -6.57
CA THR A 147 8.05 -4.92 -6.80
C THR A 147 7.89 -5.32 -8.27
N ASP A 148 6.92 -4.77 -8.99
CA ASP A 148 6.48 -5.00 -10.36
C ASP A 148 6.22 -3.68 -11.13
N SER A 149 6.50 -2.54 -10.53
CA SER A 149 6.33 -1.24 -11.16
C SER A 149 7.62 -0.41 -11.20
N ILE A 150 7.71 0.46 -12.20
CA ILE A 150 8.76 1.48 -12.35
C ILE A 150 8.13 2.86 -12.55
N PHE A 151 8.78 3.88 -12.00
CA PHE A 151 8.33 5.26 -12.01
C PHE A 151 9.34 6.07 -12.81
N VAL A 152 8.90 6.61 -13.93
CA VAL A 152 9.74 7.32 -14.90
C VAL A 152 9.31 8.79 -14.97
N ILE A 153 10.24 9.73 -14.93
CA ILE A 153 9.96 11.15 -15.14
C ILE A 153 9.56 11.35 -16.60
N ALA A 154 8.43 12.01 -16.83
CA ALA A 154 8.08 12.42 -18.19
C ALA A 154 8.82 13.73 -18.53
N PRO A 155 9.30 13.89 -19.78
CA PRO A 155 10.00 15.10 -20.20
C PRO A 155 9.02 16.26 -20.44
N THR A 156 8.38 16.74 -19.37
CA THR A 156 7.46 17.88 -19.38
C THR A 156 8.00 18.97 -18.45
N GLU A 157 8.11 20.19 -18.97
CA GLU A 157 8.61 21.34 -18.20
C GLU A 157 7.52 22.37 -17.93
N GLY A 158 7.60 23.03 -16.77
CA GLY A 158 6.80 24.21 -16.45
C GLY A 158 5.31 23.96 -16.21
N ALA A 159 4.88 22.70 -16.12
CA ALA A 159 3.51 22.36 -15.79
C ALA A 159 3.26 22.54 -14.27
N PRO A 160 2.14 23.16 -13.87
CA PRO A 160 1.74 23.20 -12.47
C PRO A 160 1.60 21.78 -11.90
N MET A 161 2.01 21.57 -10.64
CA MET A 161 1.79 20.28 -9.96
C MET A 161 0.29 20.03 -9.72
N ASN A 162 -0.47 21.10 -9.50
CA ASN A 162 -1.91 21.09 -9.28
C ASN A 162 -2.68 21.46 -10.54
N LYS A 163 -3.85 20.85 -10.73
CA LYS A 163 -4.77 21.26 -11.78
C LYS A 163 -5.27 22.68 -11.50
N PRO A 164 -4.97 23.67 -12.36
CA PRO A 164 -5.43 25.04 -12.13
C PRO A 164 -6.95 25.15 -12.34
N PRO A 165 -7.63 26.11 -11.69
CA PRO A 165 -9.08 26.28 -11.82
C PRO A 165 -9.51 26.77 -13.21
N GLY A 166 -8.60 27.34 -14.00
CA GLY A 166 -8.86 27.82 -15.35
C GLY A 166 -7.73 28.69 -15.92
N GLY A 167 -7.92 29.19 -17.13
CA GLY A 167 -7.00 30.11 -17.80
C GLY A 167 -5.79 29.44 -18.44
N VAL A 168 -4.77 30.24 -18.74
CA VAL A 168 -3.56 29.82 -19.49
C VAL A 168 -2.79 28.71 -18.77
N GLU A 169 -2.78 28.73 -17.43
CA GLU A 169 -2.13 27.68 -16.64
C GLU A 169 -2.83 26.32 -16.81
N LEU A 170 -4.16 26.30 -16.91
CA LEU A 170 -4.91 25.06 -17.16
C LEU A 170 -4.60 24.50 -18.55
N GLU A 171 -4.49 25.34 -19.56
CA GLU A 171 -4.09 24.91 -20.91
C GLU A 171 -2.68 24.29 -20.91
N GLY A 172 -1.75 24.92 -20.19
CA GLY A 172 -0.40 24.37 -19.99
C GLY A 172 -0.41 23.03 -19.26
N TRP A 173 -1.25 22.91 -18.21
CA TRP A 173 -1.42 21.68 -17.45
C TRP A 173 -2.02 20.55 -18.29
N GLU A 174 -3.10 20.79 -19.04
CA GLU A 174 -3.72 19.78 -19.91
C GLU A 174 -2.76 19.34 -21.03
N LYS A 175 -1.99 20.27 -21.60
CA LYS A 175 -0.95 19.92 -22.58
C LYS A 175 0.11 19.00 -21.99
N ALA A 176 0.64 19.34 -20.81
CA ALA A 176 1.62 18.51 -20.12
C ALA A 176 1.05 17.15 -19.73
N ARG A 177 -0.21 17.11 -19.29
CA ARG A 177 -0.94 15.87 -19.03
C ARG A 177 -1.00 15.00 -20.30
N THR A 178 -1.47 15.52 -21.42
CA THR A 178 -1.54 14.79 -22.69
C THR A 178 -0.17 14.24 -23.10
N SER A 179 0.87 15.07 -23.11
CA SER A 179 2.23 14.62 -23.45
C SER A 179 2.77 13.55 -22.49
N THR A 180 2.39 13.62 -21.21
CA THR A 180 2.75 12.59 -20.21
C THR A 180 2.04 11.25 -20.50
N LEU A 181 0.78 11.28 -20.96
CA LEU A 181 0.05 10.07 -21.34
C LEU A 181 0.65 9.43 -22.60
N GLU A 182 0.94 10.24 -23.63
CA GLU A 182 1.59 9.78 -24.86
C GLU A 182 2.96 9.17 -24.56
N PHE A 183 3.76 9.82 -23.72
CA PHE A 183 5.05 9.30 -23.26
C PHE A 183 4.90 7.96 -22.52
N GLY A 184 3.94 7.86 -21.59
CA GLY A 184 3.71 6.62 -20.85
C GLY A 184 3.26 5.45 -21.72
N GLN A 185 2.38 5.70 -22.69
CA GLN A 185 1.97 4.70 -23.69
C GLN A 185 3.15 4.27 -24.56
N SER A 186 3.94 5.23 -25.05
CA SER A 186 5.12 4.95 -25.87
C SER A 186 6.17 4.11 -25.13
N LEU A 187 6.45 4.42 -23.86
CA LEU A 187 7.36 3.62 -23.02
C LEU A 187 6.84 2.18 -22.83
N ALA A 188 5.55 2.02 -22.51
CA ALA A 188 4.94 0.70 -22.32
C ALA A 188 5.05 -0.16 -23.59
N GLU A 189 4.75 0.42 -24.76
CA GLU A 189 4.87 -0.27 -26.06
C GLU A 189 6.31 -0.63 -26.39
N ARG A 190 7.25 0.29 -26.16
CA ARG A 190 8.66 0.12 -26.52
C ARG A 190 9.36 -0.96 -25.69
N PHE A 191 9.04 -1.06 -24.40
CA PHE A 191 9.72 -1.97 -23.47
C PHE A 191 8.97 -3.26 -23.16
N THR A 192 7.75 -3.42 -23.69
CA THR A 192 7.03 -4.68 -23.66
C THR A 192 7.74 -5.75 -24.49
N ARG A 193 7.99 -6.91 -23.89
CA ARG A 193 8.56 -8.10 -24.55
C ARG A 193 7.99 -9.38 -23.96
N GLU A 194 8.25 -10.51 -24.62
CA GLU A 194 7.84 -11.82 -24.14
C GLU A 194 8.34 -12.08 -22.70
N GLY A 195 7.41 -12.36 -21.78
CA GLY A 195 7.71 -12.57 -20.35
C GLY A 195 7.86 -11.32 -19.50
N ALA A 196 7.72 -10.13 -20.09
CA ALA A 196 7.79 -8.83 -19.41
C ALA A 196 6.90 -7.80 -20.15
N GLU A 197 5.59 -8.04 -20.15
CA GLU A 197 4.59 -7.11 -20.68
C GLU A 197 4.39 -5.94 -19.70
N LEU A 198 4.63 -4.72 -20.17
CA LEU A 198 4.44 -3.49 -19.39
C LEU A 198 3.11 -2.84 -19.79
N GLU A 199 2.32 -2.45 -18.80
CA GLU A 199 1.12 -1.64 -18.97
C GLU A 199 1.38 -0.24 -18.38
N PHE A 200 0.95 0.79 -19.10
CA PHE A 200 0.89 2.14 -18.53
C PHE A 200 -0.27 2.23 -17.54
N GLU A 201 0.05 2.29 -16.24
CA GLU A 201 -0.95 2.21 -15.17
C GLU A 201 -1.46 3.59 -14.75
N THR A 202 -0.57 4.57 -14.61
CA THR A 202 -0.91 5.85 -13.98
C THR A 202 0.04 6.98 -14.37
N ALA A 203 -0.52 8.18 -14.56
CA ALA A 203 0.26 9.43 -14.61
C ALA A 203 0.13 10.19 -13.29
N LEU A 204 1.26 10.65 -12.78
CA LEU A 204 1.36 11.49 -11.58
C LEU A 204 1.91 12.86 -11.97
N SER A 205 1.28 13.94 -11.52
CA SER A 205 1.85 15.30 -11.66
C SER A 205 2.86 15.64 -10.58
N SER A 206 2.81 14.94 -9.45
CA SER A 206 3.75 15.09 -8.34
C SER A 206 3.91 13.74 -7.63
N PHE A 207 5.12 13.45 -7.16
CA PHE A 207 5.49 12.19 -6.53
C PHE A 207 6.45 12.44 -5.38
N PHE A 208 6.22 11.76 -4.26
CA PHE A 208 7.09 11.81 -3.09
C PHE A 208 7.31 10.40 -2.53
N SER A 209 8.57 10.08 -2.24
CA SER A 209 8.94 8.94 -1.40
C SER A 209 10.04 9.36 -0.44
N HIS A 210 9.93 8.92 0.82
CA HIS A 210 10.98 9.12 1.83
C HIS A 210 12.08 8.03 1.74
N GLY A 211 12.17 7.30 0.62
CA GLY A 211 13.18 6.28 0.35
C GLY A 211 12.90 4.89 0.95
N ALA A 212 11.86 4.72 1.77
CA ALA A 212 11.47 3.37 2.20
C ALA A 212 10.66 2.66 1.14
N LYS A 213 10.97 1.38 0.94
CA LYS A 213 10.22 0.50 0.05
C LYS A 213 8.75 0.45 0.43
N LYS A 214 7.88 0.46 -0.58
CA LYS A 214 6.41 0.41 -0.46
C LYS A 214 5.79 1.61 0.25
N ARG A 215 6.53 2.73 0.34
CA ARG A 215 6.05 3.98 0.94
C ARG A 215 6.27 5.15 0.00
N TYR A 216 5.17 5.58 -0.60
CA TYR A 216 5.17 6.71 -1.52
C TYR A 216 3.78 7.33 -1.58
N VAL A 217 3.76 8.58 -2.03
CA VAL A 217 2.55 9.35 -2.28
C VAL A 217 2.67 10.00 -3.65
N GLY A 218 1.56 10.11 -4.38
CA GLY A 218 1.53 10.80 -5.65
C GLY A 218 0.18 11.46 -5.92
N ARG A 219 0.21 12.53 -6.71
CA ARG A 219 -0.99 13.20 -7.22
C ARG A 219 -1.33 12.62 -8.58
N VAL A 220 -2.36 11.76 -8.63
CA VAL A 220 -2.78 11.08 -9.86
C VAL A 220 -3.53 12.06 -10.75
N VAL A 221 -3.20 12.08 -12.03
CA VAL A 221 -3.88 12.88 -13.07
C VAL A 221 -4.52 12.02 -14.16
N TRP A 222 -4.25 10.71 -14.13
CA TRP A 222 -4.86 9.68 -14.96
C TRP A 222 -4.64 8.30 -14.30
N PRO A 223 -5.64 7.39 -14.31
CA PRO A 223 -6.93 7.49 -15.00
C PRO A 223 -7.99 8.34 -14.29
N ARG A 224 -7.85 8.55 -12.98
CA ARG A 224 -8.75 9.38 -12.16
C ARG A 224 -7.95 10.29 -11.25
N GLU A 225 -8.37 11.55 -11.16
CA GLU A 225 -7.71 12.52 -10.31
C GLU A 225 -7.92 12.18 -8.82
N GLU A 226 -6.85 11.76 -8.14
CA GLU A 226 -6.87 11.43 -6.71
C GLU A 226 -5.47 11.49 -6.07
N MET A 227 -5.40 11.53 -4.74
CA MET A 227 -4.15 11.30 -4.03
C MET A 227 -3.92 9.80 -3.83
N LEU A 228 -2.87 9.28 -4.46
CA LEU A 228 -2.37 7.93 -4.26
C LEU A 228 -1.49 7.89 -3.02
N ILE A 229 -1.90 7.16 -1.98
CA ILE A 229 -1.11 6.95 -0.76
C ILE A 229 -0.82 5.45 -0.61
N ARG A 230 0.46 5.07 -0.50
CA ARG A 230 0.89 3.68 -0.32
C ARG A 230 1.78 3.54 0.91
N GLY A 231 1.47 2.57 1.76
CA GLY A 231 2.30 2.18 2.92
C GLY A 231 2.25 3.07 4.16
N TYR A 232 1.39 4.10 4.18
CA TYR A 232 1.20 5.02 5.32
C TYR A 232 -0.09 4.79 6.10
N GLU A 233 -0.16 5.34 7.32
CA GLU A 233 -1.24 5.10 8.28
C GLU A 233 -2.57 5.83 8.02
N VAL A 234 -2.68 6.67 7.00
CA VAL A 234 -3.86 7.52 6.71
C VAL A 234 -5.19 6.76 6.78
N ARG A 235 -5.22 5.51 6.27
CA ARG A 235 -6.44 4.67 6.20
C ARG A 235 -6.41 3.45 7.13
N ARG A 236 -5.48 3.40 8.09
CA ARG A 236 -5.42 2.28 9.03
C ARG A 236 -6.56 2.35 10.02
N THR A 237 -7.19 1.20 10.26
CA THR A 237 -8.31 1.12 11.20
C THR A 237 -7.90 1.47 12.63
N ASP A 238 -6.64 1.25 13.00
CA ASP A 238 -6.09 1.57 14.32
C ASP A 238 -5.50 3.00 14.42
N SER A 239 -5.73 3.89 13.46
CA SER A 239 -5.41 5.33 13.52
C SER A 239 -6.50 6.12 14.27
N PHE A 240 -6.32 7.44 14.40
CA PHE A 240 -7.31 8.41 14.88
C PHE A 240 -7.42 9.58 13.90
N GLN A 241 -8.55 10.28 13.92
CA GLN A 241 -8.92 11.28 12.93
C GLN A 241 -7.85 12.36 12.75
N LEU A 242 -7.38 12.97 13.85
CA LEU A 242 -6.37 14.02 13.79
C LEU A 242 -5.10 13.56 13.06
N LEU A 243 -4.61 12.34 13.34
CA LEU A 243 -3.42 11.80 12.67
C LEU A 243 -3.67 11.62 11.17
N SER A 244 -4.82 11.05 10.79
CA SER A 244 -5.16 10.83 9.39
C SER A 244 -5.29 12.14 8.61
N GLU A 245 -5.99 13.13 9.17
CA GLU A 245 -6.16 14.46 8.55
C GLU A 245 -4.84 15.21 8.45
N THR A 246 -4.07 15.25 9.53
CA THR A 246 -2.75 15.91 9.56
C THR A 246 -1.82 15.27 8.54
N MET A 247 -1.81 13.93 8.44
CA MET A 247 -0.96 13.22 7.48
C MET A 247 -1.40 13.48 6.03
N THR A 248 -2.70 13.50 5.74
CA THR A 248 -3.21 13.85 4.41
C THR A 248 -2.86 15.29 4.04
N GLN A 249 -3.05 16.25 4.94
CA GLN A 249 -2.70 17.65 4.69
C GLN A 249 -1.18 17.83 4.51
N MET A 250 -0.37 17.14 5.32
CA MET A 250 1.09 17.12 5.16
C MET A 250 1.48 16.63 3.76
N PHE A 251 0.83 15.57 3.25
CA PHE A 251 1.09 15.08 1.90
C PHE A 251 0.64 16.04 0.79
N GLU A 252 -0.52 16.70 0.93
CA GLU A 252 -0.92 17.76 -0.02
C GLU A 252 0.16 18.85 -0.08
N MET A 253 0.62 19.34 1.08
CA MET A 253 1.64 20.38 1.15
C MET A 253 2.98 19.93 0.54
N ILE A 254 3.41 18.69 0.80
CA ILE A 254 4.64 18.14 0.20
C ILE A 254 4.49 18.04 -1.32
N LEU A 255 3.36 17.54 -1.82
CA LEU A 255 3.12 17.40 -3.25
C LEU A 255 3.01 18.75 -3.97
N ASP A 256 2.76 19.83 -3.22
CA ASP A 256 2.73 21.23 -3.69
C ASP A 256 4.09 21.92 -3.60
N GLY A 257 5.14 21.24 -3.12
CA GLY A 257 6.46 21.83 -2.91
C GLY A 257 6.57 22.75 -1.68
N ASN A 258 5.71 22.53 -0.68
CA ASN A 258 5.70 23.27 0.59
C ASN A 258 6.10 22.35 1.76
N GLU A 259 7.31 21.80 1.71
CA GLU A 259 7.80 20.84 2.70
C GLU A 259 8.01 21.49 4.06
N ILE A 260 8.52 22.73 4.09
CA ILE A 260 8.74 23.50 5.32
C ILE A 260 7.40 23.76 6.02
N GLY A 261 6.40 24.23 5.28
CA GLY A 261 5.06 24.44 5.83
C GLY A 261 4.44 23.14 6.35
N ALA A 262 4.67 22.01 5.67
CA ALA A 262 4.19 20.70 6.11
C ALA A 262 4.78 20.29 7.47
N VAL A 263 6.08 20.56 7.68
CA VAL A 263 6.78 20.33 8.95
C VAL A 263 6.25 21.27 10.05
N ASP A 264 6.09 22.55 9.77
CA ASP A 264 5.63 23.51 10.77
C ASP A 264 4.17 23.28 11.18
N MET A 265 3.31 22.91 10.23
CA MET A 265 1.95 22.45 10.50
C MET A 265 1.96 21.22 11.43
N THR A 266 2.81 20.23 11.14
CA THR A 266 2.96 19.02 11.96
C THR A 266 3.38 19.35 13.40
N LYS A 267 4.36 20.24 13.57
CA LYS A 267 4.82 20.70 14.90
C LYS A 267 3.69 21.39 15.67
N SER A 268 2.98 22.32 15.00
CA SER A 268 1.85 23.04 15.59
C SER A 268 0.76 22.08 16.07
N VAL A 269 0.41 21.05 15.30
CA VAL A 269 -0.56 20.03 15.72
C VAL A 269 -0.08 19.25 16.95
N ILE A 270 1.20 18.87 16.99
CA ILE A 270 1.79 18.17 18.14
C ILE A 270 1.75 19.05 19.41
N ASP A 271 2.07 20.33 19.27
CA ASP A 271 2.06 21.28 20.40
C ASP A 271 0.65 21.53 20.93
N ARG A 272 -0.36 21.63 20.05
CA ARG A 272 -1.78 21.72 20.44
C ARG A 272 -2.24 20.50 21.23
N VAL A 273 -1.85 19.28 20.82
CA VAL A 273 -2.16 18.05 21.57
C VAL A 273 -1.51 18.06 22.96
N LYS A 274 -0.26 18.51 23.07
CA LYS A 274 0.43 18.64 24.37
C LYS A 274 -0.22 19.67 25.28
N ALA A 275 -0.69 20.78 24.71
CA ALA A 275 -1.39 21.84 25.42
C ALA A 275 -2.80 21.42 25.87
N GLY A 276 -3.37 20.35 25.30
CA GLY A 276 -4.75 19.94 25.57
C GLY A 276 -5.78 20.71 24.74
N GLU A 277 -5.37 21.37 23.65
CA GLU A 277 -6.20 22.24 22.80
C GLU A 277 -6.85 21.49 21.62
N VAL A 278 -6.94 20.16 21.75
CA VAL A 278 -7.54 19.26 20.76
C VAL A 278 -8.72 18.54 21.40
N GLU A 279 -9.83 18.51 20.67
CA GLU A 279 -11.04 17.78 21.06
C GLU A 279 -10.77 16.27 21.12
N ALA A 280 -11.18 15.63 22.23
CA ALA A 280 -10.97 14.19 22.42
C ALA A 280 -11.61 13.34 21.32
N SER A 281 -12.69 13.82 20.70
CA SER A 281 -13.35 13.15 19.57
C SER A 281 -12.42 12.95 18.36
N GLN A 282 -11.43 13.82 18.16
CA GLN A 282 -10.44 13.70 17.08
C GLN A 282 -9.35 12.65 17.38
N LEU A 283 -9.30 12.14 18.61
CA LEU A 283 -8.28 11.23 19.13
C LEU A 283 -8.81 9.80 19.35
N ILE A 284 -10.05 9.53 18.98
CA ILE A 284 -10.67 8.20 19.13
C ILE A 284 -9.93 7.17 18.28
N ILE A 285 -9.47 6.10 18.92
CA ILE A 285 -8.92 4.93 18.24
C ILE A 285 -9.99 3.86 18.22
N SER A 286 -10.25 3.26 17.05
CA SER A 286 -11.27 2.22 16.89
C SER A 286 -10.66 0.90 16.46
N ARG A 287 -10.99 -0.22 17.11
CA ARG A 287 -10.58 -1.55 16.62
C ARG A 287 -11.69 -2.58 16.75
N SER A 288 -11.73 -3.51 15.78
CA SER A 288 -12.66 -4.64 15.82
C SER A 288 -12.37 -5.55 17.01
N CYS A 289 -13.37 -5.79 17.84
CA CYS A 289 -13.29 -6.68 18.99
C CYS A 289 -14.14 -7.92 18.75
N LYS A 290 -13.54 -9.10 18.84
CA LYS A 290 -14.21 -10.41 18.81
C LYS A 290 -14.64 -10.79 20.22
N GLY A 291 -15.59 -11.71 20.33
CA GLY A 291 -16.03 -12.29 21.59
C GLY A 291 -17.02 -13.42 21.31
N LYS A 292 -17.26 -14.26 22.31
CA LYS A 292 -18.24 -15.34 22.24
C LYS A 292 -19.22 -15.20 23.40
N TRP A 293 -20.52 -15.29 23.11
CA TRP A 293 -21.52 -15.28 24.16
C TRP A 293 -21.49 -16.60 24.94
N ASN A 294 -21.36 -16.53 26.26
CA ASN A 294 -21.47 -17.68 27.15
C ASN A 294 -22.86 -17.71 27.80
N SER A 295 -23.76 -18.51 27.22
CA SER A 295 -25.14 -18.62 27.71
C SER A 295 -25.27 -19.17 29.14
N LYS A 296 -24.28 -19.91 29.65
CA LYS A 296 -24.33 -20.46 31.01
C LYS A 296 -24.00 -19.41 32.08
N LYS A 297 -23.18 -18.44 31.73
CA LYS A 297 -22.72 -17.38 32.64
C LYS A 297 -23.37 -16.03 32.35
N GLU A 298 -24.15 -15.94 31.28
CA GLU A 298 -24.77 -14.71 30.79
C GLU A 298 -23.76 -13.58 30.59
N GLU A 299 -22.55 -13.93 30.13
CA GLU A 299 -21.45 -12.99 29.93
C GLU A 299 -20.75 -13.18 28.57
N TRP A 300 -20.08 -12.12 28.11
CA TRP A 300 -19.19 -12.18 26.96
C TRP A 300 -17.82 -12.73 27.35
N ASP A 301 -17.40 -13.80 26.67
CA ASP A 301 -16.08 -14.40 26.79
C ASP A 301 -15.14 -13.85 25.70
N PHE A 302 -13.99 -13.34 26.13
CA PHE A 302 -12.94 -12.77 25.29
C PHE A 302 -11.69 -13.66 25.19
N SER A 303 -11.76 -14.92 25.64
CA SER A 303 -10.67 -15.91 25.65
C SER A 303 -10.05 -16.23 24.28
N VAL A 304 -10.67 -15.79 23.17
CA VAL A 304 -10.04 -15.76 21.84
C VAL A 304 -8.75 -14.93 21.83
N TYR A 305 -8.58 -14.01 22.80
CA TYR A 305 -7.37 -13.24 23.01
C TYR A 305 -6.54 -13.79 24.17
N LYS A 306 -5.29 -14.17 23.88
CA LYS A 306 -4.35 -14.70 24.89
C LYS A 306 -4.08 -13.73 26.06
N ASN A 307 -4.18 -12.42 25.83
CA ASN A 307 -4.00 -11.37 26.85
C ASN A 307 -5.09 -10.30 26.73
N GLU A 308 -6.36 -10.69 26.91
CA GLU A 308 -7.52 -9.77 26.83
C GLU A 308 -7.36 -8.49 27.68
N ASN A 309 -6.82 -8.60 28.90
CA ASN A 309 -6.66 -7.47 29.81
C ASN A 309 -5.44 -6.58 29.49
N GLY A 310 -4.67 -6.93 28.46
CA GLY A 310 -3.61 -6.08 27.90
C GLY A 310 -4.03 -5.33 26.64
N LEU A 311 -5.22 -5.63 26.09
CA LEU A 311 -5.67 -5.10 24.81
C LEU A 311 -6.66 -3.95 25.02
N PRO A 312 -6.34 -2.71 24.59
CA PRO A 312 -7.20 -1.54 24.82
C PRO A 312 -8.63 -1.71 24.31
N TYR A 313 -8.81 -2.22 23.10
CA TYR A 313 -10.13 -2.42 22.50
C TYR A 313 -10.98 -3.49 23.20
N VAL A 314 -10.36 -4.48 23.86
CA VAL A 314 -11.08 -5.48 24.67
C VAL A 314 -11.53 -4.86 26.00
N ARG A 315 -10.66 -4.06 26.64
CA ARG A 315 -11.02 -3.30 27.85
C ARG A 315 -12.15 -2.32 27.55
N ALA A 316 -12.09 -1.61 26.43
CA ALA A 316 -13.16 -0.73 25.98
C ALA A 316 -14.47 -1.49 25.71
N ALA A 317 -14.39 -2.69 25.11
CA ALA A 317 -15.57 -3.55 24.92
C ALA A 317 -16.21 -3.95 26.26
N LYS A 318 -15.38 -4.32 27.25
CA LYS A 318 -15.85 -4.62 28.61
C LYS A 318 -16.53 -3.41 29.26
N GLN A 319 -15.97 -2.21 29.12
CA GLN A 319 -16.59 -0.97 29.63
C GLN A 319 -17.93 -0.67 28.94
N ARG A 320 -18.02 -0.84 27.62
CA ARG A 320 -19.28 -0.72 26.86
C ARG A 320 -20.37 -1.66 27.40
N ILE A 321 -20.02 -2.94 27.59
CA ILE A 321 -20.94 -3.95 28.13
C ILE A 321 -21.37 -3.58 29.56
N ALA A 322 -20.43 -3.13 30.39
CA ALA A 322 -20.71 -2.69 31.76
C ALA A 322 -21.64 -1.45 31.79
N ALA A 323 -21.58 -0.59 30.77
CA ALA A 323 -22.51 0.53 30.58
C ALA A 323 -23.89 0.10 30.06
N GLY A 324 -24.16 -1.20 29.93
CA GLY A 324 -25.44 -1.74 29.44
C GLY A 324 -25.64 -1.61 27.92
N LEU A 325 -24.61 -1.23 27.18
CA LEU A 325 -24.67 -1.07 25.73
C LEU A 325 -24.44 -2.42 25.02
N GLN A 326 -25.14 -2.59 23.90
CA GLN A 326 -25.05 -3.82 23.10
C GLN A 326 -23.63 -4.01 22.54
N PHE A 327 -23.13 -5.23 22.65
CA PHE A 327 -21.89 -5.67 22.01
C PHE A 327 -22.18 -6.75 20.95
N THR A 328 -21.53 -6.65 19.80
CA THR A 328 -21.61 -7.65 18.73
C THR A 328 -20.20 -8.08 18.32
N PRO A 329 -19.90 -9.39 18.24
CA PRO A 329 -18.59 -9.88 17.84
C PRO A 329 -18.17 -9.32 16.47
N GLY A 330 -16.98 -8.74 16.42
CA GLY A 330 -16.42 -8.12 15.22
C GLY A 330 -16.67 -6.61 15.12
N MET A 331 -17.56 -6.04 15.94
CA MET A 331 -17.83 -4.61 15.93
C MET A 331 -16.57 -3.80 16.26
N LYS A 332 -16.46 -2.60 15.67
CA LYS A 332 -15.42 -1.64 16.07
C LYS A 332 -15.81 -1.03 17.40
N VAL A 333 -14.87 -1.04 18.35
CA VAL A 333 -15.02 -0.38 19.63
C VAL A 333 -14.05 0.79 19.68
N GLY A 334 -14.60 1.99 19.85
CA GLY A 334 -13.87 3.25 20.00
C GLY A 334 -13.38 3.43 21.43
N TYR A 335 -12.17 3.95 21.59
CA TYR A 335 -11.58 4.26 22.89
C TYR A 335 -10.60 5.41 22.81
N ILE A 336 -10.41 6.05 23.96
CA ILE A 336 -9.37 7.05 24.21
C ILE A 336 -8.33 6.42 25.12
N VAL A 337 -7.07 6.70 24.82
CA VAL A 337 -5.96 6.38 25.70
C VAL A 337 -5.83 7.48 26.74
N THR A 338 -5.86 7.08 28.01
CA THR A 338 -5.79 7.98 29.15
C THR A 338 -4.53 7.69 29.95
N GLU A 339 -4.22 8.57 30.90
CA GLU A 339 -3.16 8.28 31.86
C GLU A 339 -3.51 6.99 32.63
N PRO A 340 -2.51 6.16 32.99
CA PRO A 340 -2.71 5.01 33.85
C PRO A 340 -3.33 5.41 35.19
N ASP A 341 -4.25 4.58 35.70
CA ASP A 341 -4.74 4.74 37.07
C ASP A 341 -3.58 4.59 38.08
N GLU A 342 -3.67 5.23 39.24
CA GLU A 342 -2.65 5.16 40.28
C GLU A 342 -2.32 3.70 40.63
N ASN A 343 -1.05 3.32 40.53
CA ASN A 343 -0.51 1.96 40.73
C ASN A 343 -0.71 0.95 39.57
N GLU A 344 -1.33 1.34 38.45
CA GLU A 344 -1.33 0.53 37.24
C GLU A 344 -0.10 0.81 36.37
N LYS A 345 0.62 -0.26 35.98
CA LYS A 345 1.70 -0.17 34.98
C LYS A 345 1.17 -0.20 33.54
N LYS A 346 -0.13 -0.40 33.35
CA LYS A 346 -0.75 -0.55 32.03
C LYS A 346 -1.26 0.80 31.55
N LEU A 347 -1.28 0.96 30.23
CA LEU A 347 -1.89 2.11 29.57
C LEU A 347 -3.31 2.35 30.08
N GLY A 348 -3.68 3.59 30.42
CA GLY A 348 -5.07 3.94 30.72
C GLY A 348 -5.93 3.86 29.46
N VAL A 349 -7.17 3.37 29.62
CA VAL A 349 -8.10 3.20 28.49
C VAL A 349 -9.52 3.49 28.96
N LYS A 350 -10.20 4.40 28.26
CA LYS A 350 -11.63 4.68 28.43
C LYS A 350 -12.36 4.45 27.12
N ALA A 351 -13.47 3.69 27.16
CA ALA A 351 -14.33 3.52 26.01
C ALA A 351 -14.93 4.88 25.59
N TRP A 352 -14.98 5.13 24.29
CA TRP A 352 -15.69 6.28 23.76
C TRP A 352 -17.18 5.92 23.67
N LEU A 353 -17.98 6.44 24.60
CA LEU A 353 -19.43 6.20 24.69
C LEU A 353 -20.24 7.50 24.54
N VAL A 354 -19.57 8.64 24.40
CA VAL A 354 -20.16 9.99 24.41
C VAL A 354 -21.25 10.13 23.34
N ASP A 355 -21.02 9.58 22.14
CA ASP A 355 -21.98 9.66 21.03
C ASP A 355 -23.28 8.89 21.28
N GLU A 356 -23.25 7.90 22.18
CA GLU A 356 -24.33 6.92 22.37
C GLU A 356 -25.15 7.20 23.62
N ILE A 357 -24.49 7.64 24.70
CA ILE A 357 -25.13 7.90 25.99
C ILE A 357 -24.88 9.31 26.54
N GLY A 358 -24.18 10.17 25.79
CA GLY A 358 -23.79 11.50 26.23
C GLY A 358 -22.70 11.48 27.32
N GLY A 359 -22.53 12.62 27.98
CA GLY A 359 -21.56 12.82 29.06
C GLY A 359 -20.29 13.54 28.62
N ASP A 360 -19.41 13.81 29.59
CA ASP A 360 -18.15 14.50 29.33
C ASP A 360 -17.15 13.58 28.61
N PRO A 361 -16.43 14.08 27.60
CA PRO A 361 -15.37 13.32 26.95
C PRO A 361 -14.27 12.88 27.92
N PRO A 362 -13.72 11.66 27.80
CA PRO A 362 -12.58 11.23 28.61
C PRO A 362 -11.36 12.13 28.38
N GLU A 363 -10.67 12.52 29.47
CA GLU A 363 -9.39 13.21 29.36
C GLU A 363 -8.33 12.26 28.80
N TYR A 364 -7.67 12.67 27.72
CA TYR A 364 -6.68 11.85 27.01
C TYR A 364 -5.27 12.08 27.53
N ASP A 365 -4.42 11.05 27.41
CA ASP A 365 -2.99 11.15 27.69
C ASP A 365 -2.29 11.96 26.57
N ARG A 366 -2.03 13.23 26.86
CA ARG A 366 -1.45 14.20 25.91
C ARG A 366 -0.10 13.73 25.38
N GLU A 367 0.73 13.16 26.25
CA GLU A 367 2.07 12.70 25.90
C GLU A 367 2.01 11.45 25.00
N TYR A 368 1.07 10.54 25.27
CA TYR A 368 0.82 9.39 24.41
C TYR A 368 0.45 9.81 22.98
N TYR A 369 -0.51 10.72 22.83
CA TYR A 369 -0.98 11.15 21.51
C TYR A 369 0.06 12.01 20.78
N ALA A 370 0.78 12.89 21.48
CA ALA A 370 1.89 13.66 20.91
C ALA A 370 3.00 12.74 20.37
N LYS A 371 3.44 11.75 21.17
CA LYS A 371 4.40 10.72 20.72
C LYS A 371 3.90 9.94 19.53
N ARG A 372 2.61 9.61 19.52
CA ARG A 372 2.01 8.84 18.42
C ARG A 372 1.96 9.64 17.11
N LEU A 373 1.60 10.92 17.16
CA LEU A 373 1.68 11.84 16.03
C LEU A 373 3.12 11.96 15.53
N ALA A 374 4.06 12.31 16.41
CA ALA A 374 5.46 12.50 16.04
C ALA A 374 6.09 11.24 15.44
N LYS A 375 5.74 10.05 15.94
CA LYS A 375 6.24 8.78 15.40
C LYS A 375 5.73 8.48 13.99
N SER A 376 4.46 8.78 13.72
CA SER A 376 3.87 8.48 12.40
C SER A 376 4.22 9.55 11.37
N LEU A 377 4.12 10.83 11.74
CA LEU A 377 4.46 11.96 10.87
C LEU A 377 5.97 12.11 10.69
N GLY A 378 6.75 11.80 11.73
CA GLY A 378 8.22 11.80 11.70
C GLY A 378 8.84 10.92 10.63
N ARG A 379 8.19 9.80 10.26
CA ARG A 379 8.66 8.94 9.16
C ARG A 379 8.63 9.63 7.81
N VAL A 380 7.76 10.61 7.64
CA VAL A 380 7.65 11.40 6.42
C VAL A 380 8.60 12.59 6.50
N THR A 381 8.56 13.33 7.61
CA THR A 381 9.33 14.56 7.78
C THR A 381 10.83 14.32 7.99
N GLU A 382 11.25 13.09 8.29
CA GLU A 382 12.66 12.69 8.34
C GLU A 382 13.37 12.95 7.01
N ALA A 383 12.65 12.82 5.88
CA ALA A 383 13.16 13.18 4.55
C ALA A 383 13.58 14.67 4.45
N PHE A 384 13.05 15.52 5.33
CA PHE A 384 13.34 16.95 5.44
C PHE A 384 14.15 17.30 6.70
N GLY A 385 14.77 16.28 7.34
CA GLY A 385 15.62 16.45 8.52
C GLY A 385 14.88 16.58 9.86
N TRP A 386 13.59 16.20 9.90
CA TRP A 386 12.77 16.25 11.12
C TRP A 386 12.28 14.86 11.51
N ASP A 387 13.03 14.19 12.38
CA ASP A 387 12.64 12.89 12.94
C ASP A 387 11.61 13.00 14.08
N GLU A 388 11.15 11.85 14.60
CA GLU A 388 10.22 11.77 15.73
C GLU A 388 10.68 12.61 16.94
N LYS A 389 11.99 12.62 17.25
CA LYS A 389 12.53 13.31 18.43
C LYS A 389 12.54 14.82 18.24
N ASN A 390 12.93 15.30 17.06
CA ASN A 390 12.97 16.72 16.74
C ASN A 390 11.56 17.30 16.66
N LEU A 391 10.60 16.56 16.08
CA LEU A 391 9.19 16.93 16.12
C LEU A 391 8.66 17.03 17.55
N LEU A 392 8.98 16.06 18.41
CA LEU A 392 8.58 16.10 19.81
C LEU A 392 9.26 17.23 20.61
N LYS A 393 10.47 17.63 20.28
CA LYS A 393 11.13 18.75 20.98
C LYS A 393 10.72 20.12 20.45
N GLY A 394 10.19 20.18 19.22
CA GLY A 394 9.90 21.44 18.52
C GLY A 394 11.14 22.15 17.98
N ASN A 395 12.34 21.57 18.15
CA ASN A 395 13.61 22.12 17.67
C ASN A 395 14.50 21.02 17.08
N ARG A 396 15.41 21.42 16.19
CA ARG A 396 16.46 20.57 15.64
C ARG A 396 17.75 20.88 16.40
N GLN A 397 18.43 19.86 16.91
CA GLN A 397 19.83 20.03 17.33
C GLN A 397 20.67 20.22 16.06
N SER A 398 21.13 21.44 15.81
CA SER A 398 22.12 21.71 14.77
C SER A 398 23.39 20.93 15.11
N ASN A 399 23.86 20.05 14.22
CA ASN A 399 25.23 19.56 14.37
C ASN A 399 26.20 20.70 14.06
N LEU A 400 27.40 20.67 14.63
CA LEU A 400 28.45 21.67 14.40
C LEU A 400 28.83 21.84 12.91
N PHE A 401 28.39 20.91 12.06
CA PHE A 401 28.62 20.86 10.62
C PHE A 401 27.42 21.27 9.75
N ASP A 402 26.31 21.72 10.37
CA ASP A 402 25.10 22.20 9.65
C ASP A 402 25.17 23.71 9.30
N PHE A 403 26.35 24.35 9.41
CA PHE A 403 26.60 25.78 9.11
C PHE A 403 27.53 25.98 7.90
#